data_AF-A0A1G9ZLA0-F1
#
_entry.id   AF-A0A1G9ZLA0-F1
#
_cell.length_a   1.000
_cell.length_b   1.000
_cell.length_c   1.000
_cell.angle_alpha   90.00
_cell.angle_beta   90.00
_cell.angle_gamma   90.00
#
_symmetry.space_group_name_H-M   'P 1'
#
loop_
_entity.id
_entity.type
_entity.pdbx_description
1 polymer ?
#
loop_
_entity_poly.entity_id
_entity_poly.type
_entity_poly.pdbx_seq_one_letter_code
_entity_poly.pdbx_strand_id
1 'polypeptide(L)'
;MSRRVEAGLSVIALGAWFALCGPAAAFTAYVTNEKGNSVSVIDTTTMAVTATWKVGRRPRGVTLSKDGKELFVCASDDDRIDVLDTSSGKVVRSLRSGPDPEQFILAASGNPLYVANEDDSQVTIIDIEKNKVLAEVPVGVEPEGMGLSPDGSILVNTSETTNMAHFIDTKTFQVIDNVLVDARPRFAEFTADGKFLWVSAEVGGTVSVIDVAQRRVIKKITFKIPSVNDEAIQPVGIRITKDGTKAFVALGPANRVAVVDAKTYEVEKYLPVGQRVWQLAFTPDQKQLFTTNGTSNDVSVIDVASEKVVKSIPVGLLPWGVAISPN
;
A
#
# COMPACT_ATOMS: atom_id res chain seq x y z
N MET A 1 -30.08 80.79 17.65
CA MET A 1 -30.19 79.77 16.58
C MET A 1 -28.84 79.12 16.41
N SER A 2 -28.77 77.83 16.69
CA SER A 2 -27.57 76.99 16.80
C SER A 2 -27.03 76.52 15.46
N ARG A 3 -25.71 76.48 15.28
CA ARG A 3 -25.04 75.46 14.46
C ARG A 3 -23.71 75.07 15.11
N ARG A 4 -23.67 73.85 15.67
CA ARG A 4 -22.44 73.11 15.99
C ARG A 4 -22.03 72.35 14.74
N VAL A 5 -20.74 72.37 14.42
CA VAL A 5 -20.11 71.49 13.41
C VAL A 5 -19.34 70.44 14.22
N GLU A 6 -19.77 69.18 14.13
CA GLU A 6 -19.06 68.04 14.70
C GLU A 6 -18.13 67.44 13.63
N ALA A 7 -16.86 67.27 13.99
CA ALA A 7 -15.86 66.59 13.16
C ALA A 7 -15.95 65.08 13.40
N GLY A 8 -16.14 64.31 12.32
CA GLY A 8 -16.20 62.86 12.36
C GLY A 8 -14.83 62.21 12.46
N LEU A 9 -14.64 61.33 13.45
CA LEU A 9 -13.55 60.35 13.48
C LEU A 9 -13.87 59.21 12.49
N SER A 10 -12.96 58.94 11.57
CA SER A 10 -12.95 57.69 10.79
C SER A 10 -12.02 56.68 11.47
N VAL A 11 -12.58 55.59 11.98
CA VAL A 11 -11.82 54.43 12.47
C VAL A 11 -11.74 53.41 11.34
N ILE A 12 -10.53 53.16 10.84
CA ILE A 12 -10.24 52.07 9.90
C ILE A 12 -10.13 50.78 10.72
N ALA A 13 -11.08 49.87 10.56
CA ALA A 13 -11.01 48.53 11.15
C ALA A 13 -10.16 47.61 10.26
N LEU A 14 -9.00 47.17 10.77
CA LEU A 14 -8.28 46.02 10.21
C LEU A 14 -9.07 44.74 10.53
N GLY A 15 -9.73 44.18 9.52
CA GLY A 15 -10.33 42.84 9.60
C GLY A 15 -9.25 41.77 9.46
N ALA A 16 -9.01 41.00 10.52
CA ALA A 16 -8.19 39.80 10.47
C ALA A 16 -8.95 38.70 9.71
N TRP A 17 -8.44 38.30 8.54
CA TRP A 17 -8.85 37.08 7.86
C TRP A 17 -8.28 35.88 8.61
N PHE A 18 -9.10 35.25 9.45
CA PHE A 18 -8.85 33.88 9.88
C PHE A 18 -9.16 32.96 8.70
N ALA A 19 -8.11 32.42 8.07
CA ALA A 19 -8.25 31.26 7.22
C ALA A 19 -8.78 30.11 8.10
N LEU A 20 -10.01 29.67 7.82
CA LEU A 20 -10.58 28.46 8.40
C LEU A 20 -9.81 27.25 7.82
N CYS A 21 -8.71 26.87 8.47
CA CYS A 21 -8.17 25.52 8.31
C CYS A 21 -9.23 24.57 8.88
N GLY A 22 -9.93 23.84 8.00
CA GLY A 22 -10.77 22.73 8.43
C GLY A 22 -9.95 21.71 9.23
N PRO A 23 -10.57 20.96 10.16
CA PRO A 23 -9.85 19.93 10.91
C PRO A 23 -9.19 18.96 9.92
N ALA A 24 -7.90 18.68 10.14
CA ALA A 24 -7.23 17.60 9.42
C ALA A 24 -8.01 16.31 9.70
N ALA A 25 -8.39 15.57 8.66
CA ALA A 25 -9.03 14.28 8.83
C ALA A 25 -8.08 13.36 9.60
N ALA A 26 -8.56 12.79 10.71
CA ALA A 26 -7.80 11.87 11.53
C ALA A 26 -8.00 10.46 10.99
N PHE A 27 -7.04 9.98 10.20
CA PHE A 27 -7.04 8.61 9.71
C PHE A 27 -6.45 7.66 10.76
N THR A 28 -6.69 6.37 10.56
CA THR A 28 -6.09 5.30 11.35
C THR A 28 -5.25 4.41 10.44
N ALA A 29 -4.00 4.14 10.81
CA ALA A 29 -3.17 3.16 10.14
C ALA A 29 -3.21 1.82 10.87
N TYR A 30 -3.31 0.73 10.12
CA TYR A 30 -3.29 -0.65 10.60
C TYR A 30 -2.08 -1.35 10.03
N VAL A 31 -1.21 -1.85 10.92
CA VAL A 31 0.10 -2.41 10.55
C VAL A 31 0.18 -3.84 11.03
N THR A 32 0.33 -4.80 10.11
CA THR A 32 0.50 -6.21 10.46
C THR A 32 1.91 -6.46 10.95
N ASN A 33 2.04 -7.17 12.08
CA ASN A 33 3.31 -7.51 12.72
C ASN A 33 3.53 -9.02 12.60
N GLU A 34 4.30 -9.42 11.59
CA GLU A 34 4.45 -10.79 11.14
C GLU A 34 4.89 -11.73 12.28
N LYS A 35 5.93 -11.33 13.02
CA LYS A 35 6.45 -12.14 14.14
C LYS A 35 5.67 -11.94 15.44
N GLY A 36 4.83 -10.89 15.50
CA GLY A 36 4.03 -10.54 16.68
C GLY A 36 2.65 -11.20 16.73
N ASN A 37 2.18 -11.79 15.62
CA ASN A 37 0.82 -12.28 15.43
C ASN A 37 -0.22 -11.23 15.85
N SER A 38 0.00 -9.99 15.41
CA SER A 38 -0.79 -8.84 15.83
C SER A 38 -0.88 -7.76 14.76
N VAL A 39 -1.83 -6.85 14.93
CA VAL A 39 -1.95 -5.59 14.19
C VAL A 39 -1.71 -4.43 15.14
N SER A 40 -0.79 -3.53 14.82
CA SER A 40 -0.65 -2.24 15.51
C SER A 40 -1.59 -1.21 14.88
N VAL A 41 -2.31 -0.47 15.72
CA VAL A 41 -3.26 0.57 15.31
C VAL A 41 -2.66 1.92 15.65
N ILE A 42 -2.54 2.80 14.68
CA ILE A 42 -1.86 4.09 14.80
C ILE A 42 -2.84 5.20 14.46
N ASP A 43 -2.95 6.20 15.32
CA ASP A 43 -3.63 7.46 15.02
C ASP A 43 -2.68 8.35 14.19
N THR A 44 -3.09 8.74 12.98
CA THR A 44 -2.19 9.47 12.05
C THR A 44 -2.00 10.95 12.41
N THR A 45 -2.84 11.48 13.31
CA THR A 45 -2.74 12.87 13.79
C THR A 45 -1.71 12.99 14.90
N THR A 46 -1.81 12.12 15.89
CA THR A 46 -0.91 12.06 17.06
C THR A 46 0.37 11.28 16.77
N MET A 47 0.37 10.48 15.69
CA MET A 47 1.47 9.60 15.30
C MET A 47 1.86 8.62 16.42
N ALA A 48 0.84 8.06 17.09
CA ALA A 48 1.01 7.18 18.22
C ALA A 48 0.21 5.88 18.04
N VAL A 49 0.78 4.77 18.52
CA VAL A 49 0.07 3.50 18.60
C VAL A 49 -1.02 3.61 19.67
N THR A 50 -2.28 3.42 19.28
CA THR A 50 -3.45 3.49 20.16
C THR A 50 -3.91 2.11 20.62
N ALA A 51 -3.61 1.06 19.85
CA ALA A 51 -3.93 -0.32 20.21
C ALA A 51 -2.98 -1.32 19.54
N THR A 52 -2.97 -2.54 20.07
CA THR A 52 -2.38 -3.71 19.40
C THR A 52 -3.37 -4.86 19.49
N TRP A 53 -3.86 -5.31 18.35
CA TRP A 53 -4.89 -6.34 18.23
C TRP A 53 -4.27 -7.68 17.90
N LYS A 54 -4.80 -8.76 18.47
CA LYS A 54 -4.35 -10.12 18.17
C LYS A 54 -5.08 -10.65 16.94
N VAL A 55 -4.32 -11.33 16.09
CA VAL A 55 -4.80 -12.00 14.87
C VAL A 55 -4.13 -13.38 14.76
N GLY A 56 -4.44 -14.12 13.70
CA GLY A 56 -3.77 -15.36 13.36
C GLY A 56 -2.26 -15.23 13.13
N ARG A 57 -1.64 -16.37 12.84
CA ARG A 57 -0.18 -16.49 12.74
C ARG A 57 0.37 -15.86 11.45
N ARG A 58 1.57 -15.29 11.54
CA ARG A 58 2.33 -14.66 10.44
C ARG A 58 1.49 -13.66 9.63
N PRO A 59 0.90 -12.62 10.25
CA PRO A 59 0.03 -11.71 9.52
C PRO A 59 0.81 -10.85 8.52
N ARG A 60 0.37 -10.85 7.25
CA ARG A 60 1.02 -10.11 6.14
C ARG A 60 0.06 -9.14 5.45
N GLY A 61 -0.56 -9.53 4.34
CA GLY A 61 -1.51 -8.71 3.60
C GLY A 61 -2.61 -8.13 4.49
N VAL A 62 -2.93 -6.84 4.29
CA VAL A 62 -3.94 -6.12 5.07
C VAL A 62 -4.67 -5.10 4.21
N THR A 63 -6.00 -5.03 4.33
CA THR A 63 -6.84 -4.00 3.70
C THR A 63 -8.11 -3.77 4.50
N LEU A 64 -8.84 -2.69 4.20
CA LEU A 64 -10.12 -2.38 4.81
C LEU A 64 -11.29 -2.63 3.86
N SER A 65 -12.47 -2.85 4.43
CA SER A 65 -13.73 -2.63 3.73
C SER A 65 -13.84 -1.18 3.29
N LYS A 66 -14.62 -0.93 2.24
CA LYS A 66 -14.83 0.41 1.69
C LYS A 66 -15.35 1.43 2.71
N ASP A 67 -16.15 0.97 3.68
CA ASP A 67 -16.69 1.80 4.75
C ASP A 67 -15.76 1.87 5.99
N GLY A 68 -14.62 1.19 5.96
CA GLY A 68 -13.62 1.18 7.02
C GLY A 68 -14.02 0.41 8.29
N LYS A 69 -15.16 -0.30 8.28
CA LYS A 69 -15.65 -1.03 9.46
C LYS A 69 -15.01 -2.40 9.65
N GLU A 70 -14.48 -2.97 8.58
CA GLU A 70 -13.83 -4.27 8.62
C GLU A 70 -12.38 -4.16 8.17
N LEU A 71 -11.48 -4.84 8.89
CA LEU A 71 -10.09 -5.02 8.51
C LEU A 71 -9.87 -6.48 8.14
N PHE A 72 -9.43 -6.73 6.92
CA PHE A 72 -9.03 -8.05 6.43
C PHE A 72 -7.53 -8.21 6.64
N VAL A 73 -7.09 -9.37 7.14
CA VAL A 73 -5.69 -9.68 7.40
C VAL A 73 -5.39 -11.11 6.93
N CYS A 74 -4.40 -11.29 6.07
CA CYS A 74 -3.85 -12.61 5.77
C CYS A 74 -3.23 -13.16 7.04
N ALA A 75 -3.73 -14.28 7.57
CA ALA A 75 -3.06 -15.04 8.61
C ALA A 75 -2.41 -16.24 7.91
N SER A 76 -1.21 -16.01 7.36
CA SER A 76 -0.62 -16.86 6.31
C SER A 76 -0.36 -18.28 6.80
N ASP A 77 0.29 -18.44 7.95
CA ASP A 77 0.54 -19.75 8.59
C ASP A 77 -0.73 -20.49 9.04
N ASP A 78 -1.88 -19.81 9.02
CA ASP A 78 -3.19 -20.29 9.42
C ASP A 78 -4.12 -20.58 8.23
N ASP A 79 -3.64 -20.41 6.99
CA ASP A 79 -4.34 -20.67 5.73
C ASP A 79 -5.72 -19.99 5.62
N ARG A 80 -5.84 -18.78 6.17
CA ARG A 80 -7.11 -18.04 6.18
C ARG A 80 -6.92 -16.52 6.19
N ILE A 81 -8.01 -15.81 5.92
CA ILE A 81 -8.09 -14.36 6.13
C ILE A 81 -8.89 -14.10 7.40
N ASP A 82 -8.30 -13.43 8.39
CA ASP A 82 -9.04 -12.93 9.54
C ASP A 82 -9.76 -11.63 9.19
N VAL A 83 -11.03 -11.51 9.60
CA VAL A 83 -11.83 -10.29 9.44
C VAL A 83 -12.12 -9.71 10.82
N LEU A 84 -11.62 -8.50 11.06
CA LEU A 84 -11.76 -7.79 12.32
C LEU A 84 -12.78 -6.66 12.21
N ASP A 85 -13.58 -6.46 13.25
CA ASP A 85 -14.36 -5.24 13.43
C ASP A 85 -13.43 -4.11 13.91
N THR A 86 -13.35 -3.01 13.16
CA THR A 86 -12.40 -1.93 13.44
C THR A 86 -12.76 -1.08 14.66
N SER A 87 -14.01 -1.13 15.12
CA SER A 87 -14.45 -0.41 16.33
C SER A 87 -13.97 -1.10 17.61
N SER A 88 -13.80 -2.42 17.57
CA SER A 88 -13.46 -3.25 18.74
C SER A 88 -12.11 -3.96 18.64
N GLY A 89 -11.56 -4.08 17.43
CA GLY A 89 -10.32 -4.81 17.16
C GLY A 89 -10.44 -6.33 17.27
N LYS A 90 -11.66 -6.86 17.31
CA LYS A 90 -11.91 -8.30 17.47
C LYS A 90 -12.08 -8.98 16.13
N VAL A 91 -11.50 -10.16 15.97
CA VAL A 91 -11.81 -11.06 14.85
C VAL A 91 -13.28 -11.49 14.98
N VAL A 92 -14.10 -11.13 14.00
CA VAL A 92 -15.55 -11.41 13.97
C VAL A 92 -15.89 -12.58 13.06
N ARG A 93 -15.05 -12.87 12.06
CA ARG A 93 -15.11 -14.08 11.23
C ARG A 93 -13.76 -14.33 10.57
N SER A 94 -13.63 -15.49 9.94
CA SER A 94 -12.53 -15.78 9.02
C SER A 94 -13.07 -16.19 7.66
N LEU A 95 -12.40 -15.77 6.60
CA LEU A 95 -12.67 -16.20 5.24
C LEU A 95 -11.73 -17.35 4.88
N ARG A 96 -12.27 -18.30 4.12
CA ARG A 96 -11.46 -19.37 3.53
C ARG A 96 -10.48 -18.76 2.52
N SER A 97 -9.24 -19.21 2.55
CA SER A 97 -8.25 -18.98 1.49
C SER A 97 -7.73 -20.32 0.97
N GLY A 98 -6.71 -20.29 0.12
CA GLY A 98 -5.78 -21.41 -0.06
C GLY A 98 -4.67 -21.40 0.99
N PRO A 99 -3.71 -22.35 0.90
CA PRO A 99 -2.53 -22.40 1.74
C PRO A 99 -1.67 -21.15 1.59
N ASP A 100 -1.13 -20.67 2.69
CA ASP A 100 -0.19 -19.54 2.74
C ASP A 100 -0.62 -18.27 1.99
N PRO A 101 -1.75 -17.62 2.37
CA PRO A 101 -2.17 -16.37 1.75
C PRO A 101 -1.20 -15.23 2.05
N GLU A 102 -0.69 -14.56 1.01
CA GLU A 102 0.38 -13.56 1.13
C GLU A 102 -0.14 -12.12 1.08
N GLN A 103 -0.50 -11.66 -0.12
CA GLN A 103 -1.26 -10.43 -0.33
C GLN A 103 -2.62 -10.74 -0.94
N PHE A 104 -3.51 -9.77 -0.80
CA PHE A 104 -4.77 -9.75 -1.53
C PHE A 104 -5.07 -8.34 -2.00
N ILE A 105 -6.06 -8.24 -2.88
CA ILE A 105 -6.68 -6.96 -3.21
C ILE A 105 -8.21 -7.12 -3.23
N LEU A 106 -8.89 -6.15 -2.65
CA LEU A 106 -10.35 -6.09 -2.63
C LEU A 106 -10.83 -5.38 -3.90
N ALA A 107 -11.83 -5.95 -4.58
CA ALA A 107 -12.47 -5.27 -5.70
C ALA A 107 -13.03 -3.90 -5.28
N ALA A 108 -13.01 -2.91 -6.17
CA ALA A 108 -13.52 -1.57 -5.88
C ALA A 108 -15.03 -1.52 -5.53
N SER A 109 -15.77 -2.54 -5.97
CA SER A 109 -17.16 -2.82 -5.58
C SER A 109 -17.31 -3.22 -4.12
N GLY A 110 -16.23 -3.69 -3.47
CA GLY A 110 -16.21 -4.29 -2.14
C GLY A 110 -16.32 -5.81 -2.14
N ASN A 111 -16.46 -6.45 -3.30
CA ASN A 111 -16.58 -7.91 -3.46
C ASN A 111 -16.31 -8.27 -4.94
N PRO A 112 -15.46 -9.26 -5.30
CA PRO A 112 -14.75 -10.22 -4.45
C PRO A 112 -13.41 -9.73 -3.89
N LEU A 113 -12.80 -10.57 -3.04
CA LEU A 113 -11.40 -10.47 -2.62
C LEU A 113 -10.56 -11.43 -3.47
N TYR A 114 -9.44 -10.95 -4.02
CA TYR A 114 -8.49 -11.75 -4.79
C TYR A 114 -7.24 -11.99 -3.96
N VAL A 115 -6.90 -13.25 -3.68
CA VAL A 115 -5.83 -13.63 -2.75
C VAL A 115 -4.75 -14.42 -3.48
N ALA A 116 -3.49 -14.04 -3.32
CA ALA A 116 -2.35 -14.85 -3.74
C ALA A 116 -2.03 -15.88 -2.65
N ASN A 117 -1.98 -17.15 -3.01
CA ASN A 117 -1.66 -18.26 -2.11
C ASN A 117 -0.31 -18.87 -2.54
N GLU A 118 0.73 -18.63 -1.76
CA GLU A 118 2.12 -18.83 -2.18
C GLU A 118 2.43 -20.31 -2.44
N ASP A 119 1.98 -21.17 -1.52
CA ASP A 119 2.29 -22.61 -1.48
C ASP A 119 1.61 -23.44 -2.59
N ASP A 120 0.49 -22.98 -3.15
CA ASP A 120 -0.30 -23.73 -4.13
C ASP A 120 -0.19 -23.18 -5.57
N SER A 121 0.52 -22.07 -5.76
CA SER A 121 0.63 -21.39 -7.06
C SER A 121 -0.73 -20.95 -7.63
N GLN A 122 -1.63 -20.48 -6.77
CA GLN A 122 -2.97 -20.02 -7.16
C GLN A 122 -3.28 -18.60 -6.72
N VAL A 123 -4.15 -17.96 -7.51
CA VAL A 123 -4.97 -16.84 -7.06
C VAL A 123 -6.36 -17.36 -6.73
N THR A 124 -6.78 -17.23 -5.47
CA THR A 124 -8.13 -17.62 -5.02
C THR A 124 -9.04 -16.40 -4.97
N ILE A 125 -10.21 -16.51 -5.58
CA ILE A 125 -11.21 -15.45 -5.64
C ILE A 125 -12.35 -15.78 -4.68
N ILE A 126 -12.59 -14.91 -3.71
CA ILE A 126 -13.52 -15.16 -2.60
C ILE A 126 -14.66 -14.14 -2.65
N ASP A 127 -15.89 -14.63 -2.69
CA ASP A 127 -17.07 -13.85 -2.33
C ASP A 127 -17.08 -13.68 -0.81
N ILE A 128 -16.73 -12.49 -0.34
CA ILE A 128 -16.53 -12.21 1.09
C ILE A 128 -17.85 -12.16 1.86
N GLU A 129 -18.96 -11.85 1.18
CA GLU A 129 -20.30 -11.77 1.77
C GLU A 129 -20.85 -13.17 2.01
N LYS A 130 -20.60 -14.08 1.07
CA LYS A 130 -21.04 -15.49 1.15
C LYS A 130 -20.00 -16.42 1.78
N ASN A 131 -18.79 -15.92 2.06
CA ASN A 131 -17.62 -16.72 2.45
C ASN A 131 -17.43 -17.94 1.54
N LYS A 132 -17.40 -17.69 0.23
CA LYS A 132 -17.39 -18.74 -0.79
C LYS A 132 -16.29 -18.49 -1.82
N VAL A 133 -15.48 -19.50 -2.09
CA VAL A 133 -14.55 -19.50 -3.23
C VAL A 133 -15.35 -19.52 -4.54
N LEU A 134 -15.12 -18.50 -5.37
CA LEU A 134 -15.74 -18.34 -6.68
C LEU A 134 -14.94 -19.04 -7.77
N ALA A 135 -13.61 -18.95 -7.68
CA ALA A 135 -12.67 -19.57 -8.59
C ALA A 135 -11.29 -19.65 -7.95
N GLU A 136 -10.46 -20.54 -8.49
CA GLU A 136 -9.04 -20.65 -8.21
C GLU A 136 -8.34 -20.60 -9.57
N VAL A 137 -7.39 -19.69 -9.72
CA VAL A 137 -6.72 -19.40 -10.99
C VAL A 137 -5.26 -19.82 -10.86
N PRO A 138 -4.83 -20.87 -11.59
CA PRO A 138 -3.43 -21.26 -11.61
C PRO A 138 -2.57 -20.14 -12.16
N VAL A 139 -1.48 -19.84 -11.45
CA VAL A 139 -0.46 -18.84 -11.81
C VAL A 139 0.92 -19.49 -11.72
N GLY A 140 1.99 -18.69 -11.65
CA GLY A 140 3.35 -19.16 -11.44
C GLY A 140 3.64 -19.51 -9.99
N VAL A 141 4.81 -20.12 -9.76
CA VAL A 141 5.29 -20.54 -8.43
C VAL A 141 5.55 -19.34 -7.52
N GLU A 142 5.15 -19.47 -6.25
CA GLU A 142 5.23 -18.45 -5.19
C GLU A 142 4.53 -17.14 -5.59
N PRO A 143 3.22 -17.13 -5.84
CA PRO A 143 2.47 -15.91 -6.08
C PRO A 143 2.41 -15.05 -4.81
N GLU A 144 2.61 -13.74 -4.96
CA GLU A 144 2.65 -12.84 -3.80
C GLU A 144 1.93 -11.51 -4.08
N GLY A 145 2.46 -10.68 -4.98
CA GLY A 145 1.94 -9.34 -5.24
C GLY A 145 0.59 -9.37 -5.95
N MET A 146 -0.30 -8.43 -5.60
CA MET A 146 -1.64 -8.30 -6.18
C MET A 146 -1.92 -6.85 -6.59
N GLY A 147 -2.27 -6.63 -7.86
CA GLY A 147 -2.66 -5.32 -8.39
C GLY A 147 -3.94 -5.41 -9.19
N LEU A 148 -4.82 -4.42 -9.09
CA LEU A 148 -6.11 -4.38 -9.81
C LEU A 148 -6.17 -3.11 -10.63
N SER A 149 -6.56 -3.21 -11.89
CA SER A 149 -6.72 -2.05 -12.76
C SER A 149 -7.79 -1.10 -12.21
N PRO A 150 -7.70 0.22 -12.46
CA PRO A 150 -8.66 1.19 -11.92
C PRO A 150 -10.13 0.93 -12.28
N ASP A 151 -10.37 0.32 -13.45
CA ASP A 151 -11.70 -0.09 -13.91
C ASP A 151 -12.13 -1.47 -13.39
N GLY A 152 -11.24 -2.16 -12.67
CA GLY A 152 -11.46 -3.49 -12.09
C GLY A 152 -11.48 -4.64 -13.09
N SER A 153 -11.16 -4.41 -14.37
CA SER A 153 -11.27 -5.43 -15.42
C SER A 153 -10.07 -6.39 -15.50
N ILE A 154 -8.90 -5.95 -15.06
CA ILE A 154 -7.65 -6.70 -15.11
C ILE A 154 -7.06 -6.79 -13.71
N LEU A 155 -6.89 -8.02 -13.24
CA LEU A 155 -6.10 -8.33 -12.07
C LEU A 155 -4.69 -8.75 -12.51
N VAL A 156 -3.68 -8.36 -11.75
CA VAL A 156 -2.31 -8.83 -11.94
C VAL A 156 -1.79 -9.46 -10.66
N ASN A 157 -1.28 -10.67 -10.78
CA ASN A 157 -0.53 -11.35 -9.73
C ASN A 157 0.94 -11.46 -10.12
N THR A 158 1.87 -11.27 -9.17
CA THR A 158 3.29 -11.55 -9.39
C THR A 158 3.66 -12.89 -8.78
N SER A 159 4.46 -13.68 -9.51
CA SER A 159 4.99 -14.96 -9.02
C SER A 159 6.50 -14.89 -8.90
N GLU A 160 7.00 -15.03 -7.67
CA GLU A 160 8.37 -14.78 -7.25
C GLU A 160 9.36 -15.67 -8.01
N THR A 161 9.20 -17.00 -7.91
CA THR A 161 10.16 -17.96 -8.48
C THR A 161 10.09 -18.01 -10.00
N THR A 162 8.92 -17.75 -10.58
CA THR A 162 8.75 -17.79 -12.05
C THR A 162 9.05 -16.47 -12.75
N ASN A 163 9.29 -15.39 -12.01
CA ASN A 163 9.63 -14.05 -12.53
C ASN A 163 8.59 -13.52 -13.52
N MET A 164 7.31 -13.65 -13.16
CA MET A 164 6.19 -13.29 -14.04
C MET A 164 5.20 -12.34 -13.35
N ALA A 165 4.59 -11.48 -14.17
CA ALA A 165 3.35 -10.79 -13.88
C ALA A 165 2.22 -11.42 -14.71
N HIS A 166 1.27 -12.07 -14.03
CA HIS A 166 0.14 -12.80 -14.59
C HIS A 166 -1.05 -11.86 -14.75
N PHE A 167 -1.45 -11.55 -15.97
CA PHE A 167 -2.64 -10.75 -16.26
C PHE A 167 -3.86 -11.66 -16.29
N ILE A 168 -4.86 -11.35 -15.48
CA ILE A 168 -6.06 -12.16 -15.27
C ILE A 168 -7.30 -11.30 -15.57
N ASP A 169 -8.21 -11.80 -16.40
CA ASP A 169 -9.50 -11.16 -16.64
C ASP A 169 -10.45 -11.42 -15.45
N THR A 170 -10.97 -10.37 -14.84
CA THR A 170 -11.78 -10.48 -13.61
C THR A 170 -13.22 -10.95 -13.83
N LYS A 171 -13.67 -11.03 -15.09
CA LYS A 171 -15.01 -11.56 -15.43
C LYS A 171 -14.96 -13.06 -15.69
N THR A 172 -13.90 -13.53 -16.33
CA THR A 172 -13.75 -14.94 -16.72
C THR A 172 -12.89 -15.74 -15.74
N PHE A 173 -12.11 -15.05 -14.90
CA PHE A 173 -11.08 -15.65 -14.03
C PHE A 173 -10.10 -16.52 -14.82
N GLN A 174 -9.65 -16.00 -15.96
CA GLN A 174 -8.65 -16.66 -16.79
C GLN A 174 -7.42 -15.78 -16.94
N VAL A 175 -6.24 -16.40 -16.89
CA VAL A 175 -4.99 -15.75 -17.29
C VAL A 175 -5.08 -15.42 -18.78
N ILE A 176 -5.00 -14.13 -19.10
CA ILE A 176 -5.05 -13.61 -20.48
C ILE A 176 -3.66 -13.35 -21.06
N ASP A 177 -2.64 -13.18 -20.21
CA ASP A 177 -1.25 -13.02 -20.63
C ASP A 177 -0.28 -13.19 -19.45
N ASN A 178 0.99 -13.44 -19.76
CA ASN A 178 2.07 -13.50 -18.77
C ASN A 178 3.24 -12.65 -19.26
N VAL A 179 3.67 -11.69 -18.43
CA VAL A 179 4.79 -10.80 -18.76
C VAL A 179 5.98 -11.17 -17.90
N LEU A 180 7.09 -11.55 -18.53
CA LEU A 180 8.36 -11.75 -17.84
C LEU A 180 8.89 -10.43 -17.27
N VAL A 181 9.27 -10.48 -16.00
CA VAL A 181 9.91 -9.39 -15.26
C VAL A 181 11.23 -9.88 -14.66
N ASP A 182 11.96 -9.00 -13.98
CA ASP A 182 13.22 -9.38 -13.33
C ASP A 182 12.98 -10.24 -12.07
N ALA A 183 14.09 -10.75 -11.53
CA ALA A 183 14.06 -11.79 -10.51
C ALA A 183 13.27 -11.41 -9.24
N ARG A 184 12.41 -12.34 -8.80
CA ARG A 184 11.64 -12.27 -7.54
C ARG A 184 10.68 -11.06 -7.44
N PRO A 185 9.64 -10.98 -8.28
CA PRO A 185 8.70 -9.87 -8.25
C PRO A 185 7.77 -9.89 -7.03
N ARG A 186 7.62 -8.72 -6.37
CA ARG A 186 6.93 -8.59 -5.06
C ARG A 186 5.61 -7.83 -5.10
N PHE A 187 5.49 -6.86 -6.00
CA PHE A 187 4.40 -5.89 -5.97
C PHE A 187 3.98 -5.47 -7.37
N ALA A 188 2.70 -5.18 -7.55
CA ALA A 188 2.10 -4.72 -8.80
C ALA A 188 1.21 -3.50 -8.53
N GLU A 189 1.57 -2.34 -9.07
CA GLU A 189 0.86 -1.07 -8.86
C GLU A 189 0.45 -0.48 -10.22
N PHE A 190 -0.86 -0.31 -10.45
CA PHE A 190 -1.35 0.37 -11.65
C PHE A 190 -1.25 1.89 -11.50
N THR A 191 -0.96 2.59 -12.60
CA THR A 191 -1.19 4.03 -12.66
C THR A 191 -2.70 4.32 -12.57
N ALA A 192 -3.06 5.50 -12.04
CA ALA A 192 -4.46 5.87 -11.85
C ALA A 192 -5.28 5.91 -13.16
N ASP A 193 -4.62 6.12 -14.31
CA ASP A 193 -5.25 6.06 -15.64
C ASP A 193 -5.29 4.65 -16.26
N GLY A 194 -4.74 3.65 -15.55
CA GLY A 194 -4.75 2.24 -15.94
C GLY A 194 -3.84 1.88 -17.12
N LYS A 195 -3.08 2.84 -17.67
CA LYS A 195 -2.27 2.60 -18.87
C LYS A 195 -0.97 1.85 -18.59
N PHE A 196 -0.42 2.04 -17.40
CA PHE A 196 0.83 1.42 -17.00
C PHE A 196 0.68 0.63 -15.72
N LEU A 197 1.43 -0.45 -15.64
CA LEU A 197 1.61 -1.25 -14.44
C LEU A 197 3.08 -1.23 -14.05
N TRP A 198 3.37 -0.95 -12.78
CA TRP A 198 4.70 -1.00 -12.22
C TRP A 198 4.85 -2.27 -11.40
N VAL A 199 5.85 -3.08 -11.73
CA VAL A 199 6.15 -4.34 -11.04
C VAL A 199 7.55 -4.28 -10.45
N SER A 200 7.66 -4.36 -9.13
CA SER A 200 8.97 -4.44 -8.45
C SER A 200 9.54 -5.85 -8.54
N ALA A 201 10.85 -5.94 -8.67
CA ALA A 201 11.63 -7.18 -8.62
C ALA A 201 12.69 -7.06 -7.52
N GLU A 202 12.48 -7.73 -6.39
CA GLU A 202 13.31 -7.61 -5.18
C GLU A 202 14.76 -7.97 -5.50
N VAL A 203 14.98 -9.19 -5.97
CA VAL A 203 16.34 -9.70 -6.28
C VAL A 203 16.87 -9.09 -7.57
N GLY A 204 15.97 -8.80 -8.53
CA GLY A 204 16.31 -8.12 -9.76
C GLY A 204 16.84 -6.69 -9.56
N GLY A 205 16.51 -6.04 -8.45
CA GLY A 205 16.94 -4.67 -8.15
C GLY A 205 16.27 -3.61 -9.05
N THR A 206 15.14 -3.94 -9.68
CA THR A 206 14.47 -3.07 -10.66
C THR A 206 12.97 -2.93 -10.41
N VAL A 207 12.38 -1.89 -11.00
CA VAL A 207 10.93 -1.82 -11.24
C VAL A 207 10.69 -1.85 -12.74
N SER A 208 9.93 -2.83 -13.22
CA SER A 208 9.47 -2.90 -14.60
C SER A 208 8.22 -2.06 -14.78
N VAL A 209 8.21 -1.16 -15.76
CA VAL A 209 7.02 -0.44 -16.21
C VAL A 209 6.48 -1.14 -17.43
N ILE A 210 5.26 -1.66 -17.32
CA ILE A 210 4.57 -2.45 -18.34
C ILE A 210 3.45 -1.60 -18.95
N ASP A 211 3.41 -1.52 -20.27
CA ASP A 211 2.24 -0.99 -20.99
C ASP A 211 1.11 -2.02 -20.92
N VAL A 212 -0.03 -1.64 -20.33
CA VAL A 212 -1.13 -2.57 -20.02
C VAL A 212 -1.85 -3.03 -21.28
N ALA A 213 -1.97 -2.18 -22.30
CA ALA A 213 -2.65 -2.53 -23.55
C ALA A 213 -1.80 -3.50 -24.39
N GLN A 214 -0.47 -3.31 -24.37
CA GLN A 214 0.48 -4.12 -25.12
C GLN A 214 1.03 -5.30 -24.33
N ARG A 215 0.83 -5.32 -23.01
CA ARG A 215 1.31 -6.33 -22.05
C ARG A 215 2.78 -6.65 -22.25
N ARG A 216 3.60 -5.60 -22.29
CA ARG A 216 5.05 -5.71 -22.40
C ARG A 216 5.76 -4.63 -21.61
N VAL A 217 6.94 -4.98 -21.11
CA VAL A 217 7.83 -4.03 -20.43
C VAL A 217 8.28 -2.95 -21.43
N ILE A 218 8.13 -1.68 -21.06
CA ILE A 218 8.56 -0.51 -21.85
C ILE A 218 9.73 0.24 -21.22
N LYS A 219 9.92 0.10 -19.90
CA LYS A 219 11.01 0.73 -19.15
C LYS A 219 11.37 -0.15 -17.95
N LYS A 220 12.63 -0.12 -17.56
CA LYS A 220 13.10 -0.60 -16.27
C LYS A 220 13.69 0.58 -15.50
N ILE A 221 13.24 0.75 -14.27
CA ILE A 221 13.74 1.72 -13.32
C ILE A 221 14.81 1.02 -12.49
N THR A 222 15.99 1.60 -12.45
CA THR A 222 17.14 1.10 -11.68
C THR A 222 17.48 2.10 -10.59
N PHE A 223 18.04 1.61 -9.50
CA PHE A 223 18.36 2.43 -8.34
C PHE A 223 19.86 2.44 -8.08
N LYS A 224 20.41 3.58 -7.68
CA LYS A 224 21.81 3.72 -7.29
C LYS A 224 21.95 4.59 -6.06
N ILE A 225 22.32 3.97 -4.93
CA ILE A 225 22.57 4.66 -3.67
C ILE A 225 24.07 4.64 -3.40
N PRO A 226 24.74 5.80 -3.21
CA PRO A 226 26.16 5.84 -2.87
C PRO A 226 26.48 4.98 -1.64
N SER A 227 27.55 4.19 -1.73
CA SER A 227 28.06 3.33 -0.66
C SER A 227 27.13 2.20 -0.20
N VAL A 228 26.09 1.88 -0.98
CA VAL A 228 25.24 0.71 -0.78
C VAL A 228 25.50 -0.26 -1.93
N ASN A 229 25.71 -1.54 -1.61
CA ASN A 229 25.89 -2.59 -2.61
C ASN A 229 24.58 -2.79 -3.39
N ASP A 230 24.69 -2.98 -4.71
CA ASP A 230 23.51 -3.08 -5.58
C ASP A 230 22.60 -4.25 -5.18
N GLU A 231 23.16 -5.36 -4.68
CA GLU A 231 22.42 -6.52 -4.14
C GLU A 231 21.54 -6.20 -2.92
N ALA A 232 21.86 -5.14 -2.17
CA ALA A 232 21.06 -4.69 -1.03
C ALA A 232 19.94 -3.72 -1.45
N ILE A 233 19.97 -3.23 -2.70
CA ILE A 233 18.98 -2.29 -3.23
C ILE A 233 17.83 -3.09 -3.87
N GLN A 234 16.91 -3.53 -3.01
CA GLN A 234 15.86 -4.46 -3.40
C GLN A 234 14.50 -3.75 -3.35
N PRO A 235 13.88 -3.41 -4.51
CA PRO A 235 12.58 -2.76 -4.53
C PRO A 235 11.45 -3.73 -4.17
N VAL A 236 10.50 -3.26 -3.35
CA VAL A 236 9.35 -4.04 -2.86
C VAL A 236 8.06 -3.26 -3.09
N GLY A 237 7.46 -2.66 -2.07
CA GLY A 237 6.23 -1.88 -2.20
C GLY A 237 6.40 -0.66 -3.09
N ILE A 238 5.38 -0.38 -3.91
CA ILE A 238 5.31 0.79 -4.81
C ILE A 238 4.00 1.53 -4.53
N ARG A 239 4.05 2.86 -4.42
CA ARG A 239 2.84 3.70 -4.41
C ARG A 239 3.01 4.90 -5.33
N ILE A 240 2.01 5.16 -6.16
CA ILE A 240 2.00 6.29 -7.10
C ILE A 240 1.00 7.35 -6.61
N THR A 241 1.37 8.63 -6.68
CA THR A 241 0.45 9.71 -6.30
C THR A 241 -0.75 9.76 -7.25
N LYS A 242 -1.92 10.22 -6.77
CA LYS A 242 -3.18 10.23 -7.54
C LYS A 242 -3.09 11.10 -8.81
N ASP A 243 -2.27 12.14 -8.76
CA ASP A 243 -1.99 13.01 -9.90
C ASP A 243 -0.97 12.39 -10.90
N GLY A 244 -0.42 11.22 -10.58
CA GLY A 244 0.54 10.49 -11.41
C GLY A 244 1.88 11.20 -11.58
N THR A 245 2.26 12.11 -10.68
CA THR A 245 3.52 12.86 -10.80
C THR A 245 4.68 12.20 -10.08
N LYS A 246 4.44 11.52 -8.95
CA LYS A 246 5.48 10.89 -8.13
C LYS A 246 5.16 9.44 -7.85
N ALA A 247 6.20 8.63 -7.74
CA ALA A 247 6.14 7.29 -7.20
C ALA A 247 7.12 7.16 -6.03
N PHE A 248 6.73 6.39 -5.02
CA PHE A 248 7.54 6.03 -3.87
C PHE A 248 7.77 4.54 -3.90
N VAL A 249 9.04 4.12 -3.85
CA VAL A 249 9.44 2.71 -3.92
C VAL A 249 10.23 2.36 -2.66
N ALA A 250 9.74 1.39 -1.90
CA ALA A 250 10.46 0.83 -0.75
C ALA A 250 11.64 0.00 -1.24
N LEU A 251 12.85 0.29 -0.75
CA LEU A 251 14.09 -0.40 -1.11
C LEU A 251 14.60 -1.27 0.05
N GLY A 252 13.77 -2.22 0.48
CA GLY A 252 14.16 -3.41 1.25
C GLY A 252 15.33 -3.22 2.23
N PRO A 253 16.42 -4.00 2.09
CA PRO A 253 17.61 -3.92 2.94
C PRO A 253 18.42 -2.61 2.84
N ALA A 254 18.19 -1.77 1.83
CA ALA A 254 18.89 -0.50 1.67
C ALA A 254 18.41 0.59 2.64
N ASN A 255 17.29 0.35 3.36
CA ASN A 255 16.73 1.28 4.35
C ASN A 255 16.42 2.64 3.72
N ARG A 256 15.90 2.61 2.48
CA ARG A 256 15.53 3.79 1.70
C ARG A 256 14.15 3.65 1.10
N VAL A 257 13.44 4.77 1.00
CA VAL A 257 12.35 4.94 0.04
C VAL A 257 12.87 5.81 -1.10
N ALA A 258 12.85 5.32 -2.34
CA ALA A 258 13.15 6.13 -3.51
C ALA A 258 11.96 7.00 -3.88
N VAL A 259 12.22 8.27 -4.19
CA VAL A 259 11.26 9.18 -4.84
C VAL A 259 11.59 9.19 -6.32
N VAL A 260 10.60 8.87 -7.15
CA VAL A 260 10.74 8.71 -8.59
C VAL A 260 9.75 9.65 -9.29
N ASP A 261 10.19 10.36 -10.30
CA ASP A 261 9.29 11.09 -11.20
C ASP A 261 8.53 10.05 -12.03
N ALA A 262 7.21 9.96 -11.85
CA ALA A 262 6.40 8.90 -12.44
C ALA A 262 6.16 9.06 -13.96
N LYS A 263 6.53 10.22 -14.53
CA LYS A 263 6.36 10.52 -15.96
C LYS A 263 7.62 10.22 -16.76
N THR A 264 8.78 10.48 -16.17
CA THR A 264 10.10 10.29 -16.79
C THR A 264 10.77 9.00 -16.34
N TYR A 265 10.30 8.42 -15.23
CA TYR A 265 10.85 7.23 -14.58
C TYR A 265 12.25 7.42 -13.99
N GLU A 266 12.65 8.68 -13.78
CA GLU A 266 13.94 9.05 -13.21
C GLU A 266 13.86 9.08 -11.69
N VAL A 267 14.87 8.52 -11.02
CA VAL A 267 14.98 8.54 -9.56
C VAL A 267 15.55 9.88 -9.12
N GLU A 268 14.80 10.62 -8.31
CA GLU A 268 15.15 11.99 -7.92
C GLU A 268 15.97 12.02 -6.63
N LYS A 269 15.59 11.20 -5.64
CA LYS A 269 16.29 11.10 -4.34
C LYS A 269 15.88 9.86 -3.55
N TYR A 270 16.58 9.67 -2.44
CA TYR A 270 16.36 8.58 -1.49
C TYR A 270 16.11 9.11 -0.09
N LEU A 271 15.02 8.68 0.54
CA LEU A 271 14.63 9.07 1.89
C LEU A 271 15.13 8.00 2.88
N PRO A 272 15.89 8.38 3.93
CA PRO A 272 16.35 7.43 4.94
C PRO A 272 15.20 7.02 5.86
N VAL A 273 14.91 5.72 5.92
CA VAL A 273 13.86 5.12 6.75
C VAL A 273 14.46 4.04 7.66
N GLY A 274 13.63 3.34 8.43
CA GLY A 274 14.04 2.21 9.24
C GLY A 274 14.58 1.02 8.43
N GLN A 275 14.93 -0.04 9.15
CA GLN A 275 15.59 -1.21 8.59
C GLN A 275 14.63 -2.21 7.96
N ARG A 276 14.97 -2.69 6.76
CA ARG A 276 14.14 -3.61 5.95
C ARG A 276 12.75 -3.01 5.68
N VAL A 277 12.74 -1.95 4.88
CA VAL A 277 11.50 -1.28 4.48
C VAL A 277 10.73 -2.14 3.46
N TRP A 278 9.42 -2.36 3.64
CA TRP A 278 8.67 -3.35 2.86
C TRP A 278 7.47 -2.77 2.11
N GLN A 279 6.38 -2.43 2.80
CA GLN A 279 5.15 -1.92 2.21
C GLN A 279 4.91 -0.45 2.54
N LEU A 280 4.08 0.18 1.70
CA LEU A 280 3.77 1.60 1.72
C LEU A 280 2.25 1.82 1.67
N ALA A 281 1.73 2.84 2.35
CA ALA A 281 0.34 3.28 2.15
C ALA A 281 0.18 4.78 2.37
N PHE A 282 -0.50 5.44 1.43
CA PHE A 282 -0.87 6.85 1.58
C PHE A 282 -2.06 7.01 2.51
N THR A 283 -2.10 8.12 3.24
CA THR A 283 -3.38 8.65 3.73
C THR A 283 -4.31 8.98 2.54
N PRO A 284 -5.64 8.92 2.72
CA PRO A 284 -6.59 9.24 1.64
C PRO A 284 -6.37 10.61 0.98
N ASP A 285 -5.91 11.60 1.75
CA ASP A 285 -5.57 12.94 1.28
C ASP A 285 -4.15 13.07 0.67
N GLN A 286 -3.38 11.98 0.66
CA GLN A 286 -1.99 11.88 0.20
C GLN A 286 -1.03 12.90 0.81
N LYS A 287 -1.32 13.41 2.01
CA LYS A 287 -0.37 14.26 2.74
C LYS A 287 0.71 13.44 3.41
N GLN A 288 0.38 12.24 3.87
CA GLN A 288 1.31 11.34 4.54
C GLN A 288 1.40 10.00 3.81
N LEU A 289 2.58 9.40 3.89
CA LEU A 289 2.88 8.06 3.42
C LEU A 289 3.52 7.29 4.56
N PHE A 290 2.91 6.17 4.93
CA PHE A 290 3.39 5.28 5.98
C PHE A 290 4.15 4.13 5.34
N THR A 291 5.30 3.77 5.92
CA THR A 291 6.11 2.64 5.44
C THR A 291 6.53 1.73 6.59
N THR A 292 6.36 0.42 6.40
CA THR A 292 6.73 -0.60 7.40
C THR A 292 8.21 -0.94 7.31
N ASN A 293 8.89 -0.96 8.45
CA ASN A 293 10.30 -1.32 8.56
C ASN A 293 10.46 -2.57 9.44
N GLY A 294 10.58 -3.72 8.80
CA GLY A 294 10.51 -5.02 9.46
C GLY A 294 11.56 -5.20 10.56
N THR A 295 12.83 -5.01 10.23
CA THR A 295 13.94 -5.36 11.14
C THR A 295 14.04 -4.39 12.32
N SER A 296 13.71 -3.11 12.12
CA SER A 296 13.74 -2.10 13.18
C SER A 296 12.44 -2.01 13.99
N ASN A 297 11.40 -2.77 13.64
CA ASN A 297 10.12 -2.82 14.36
C ASN A 297 9.44 -1.45 14.49
N ASP A 298 9.50 -0.66 13.42
CA ASP A 298 8.91 0.67 13.39
C ASP A 298 8.22 0.95 12.05
N VAL A 299 7.45 2.04 12.04
CA VAL A 299 6.85 2.61 10.83
C VAL A 299 7.41 4.00 10.64
N SER A 300 7.98 4.27 9.46
CA SER A 300 8.38 5.63 9.10
C SER A 300 7.21 6.36 8.44
N VAL A 301 6.99 7.62 8.83
CA VAL A 301 5.98 8.52 8.24
C VAL A 301 6.69 9.54 7.39
N ILE A 302 6.29 9.63 6.12
CA ILE A 302 6.82 10.57 5.14
C ILE A 302 5.76 11.63 4.87
N ASP A 303 6.14 12.90 4.97
CA ASP A 303 5.36 14.01 4.43
C ASP A 303 5.57 14.05 2.91
N VAL A 304 4.48 13.90 2.16
CA VAL A 304 4.53 13.67 0.71
C VAL A 304 4.91 14.95 -0.03
N ALA A 305 4.43 16.12 0.43
CA ALA A 305 4.66 17.39 -0.25
C ALA A 305 6.12 17.87 -0.11
N SER A 306 6.70 17.73 1.08
CA SER A 306 8.10 18.09 1.33
C SER A 306 9.08 16.96 1.03
N GLU A 307 8.56 15.74 0.81
CA GLU A 307 9.31 14.51 0.55
C GLU A 307 10.35 14.28 1.66
N LYS A 308 9.89 14.32 2.92
CA LYS A 308 10.72 14.16 4.12
C LYS A 308 10.13 13.13 5.07
N VAL A 309 11.00 12.32 5.68
CA VAL A 309 10.61 11.49 6.82
C VAL A 309 10.41 12.39 8.03
N VAL A 310 9.21 12.40 8.60
CA VAL A 310 8.82 13.28 9.71
C VAL A 310 8.72 12.55 11.04
N LYS A 311 8.56 11.22 11.02
CA LYS A 311 8.41 10.42 12.24
C LYS A 311 8.85 8.98 12.02
N SER A 312 9.34 8.35 13.09
CA SER A 312 9.43 6.90 13.26
C SER A 312 8.54 6.53 14.46
N ILE A 313 7.68 5.54 14.27
CA ILE A 313 6.68 5.08 15.24
C ILE A 313 6.99 3.63 15.57
N PRO A 314 7.43 3.30 16.81
CA PRO A 314 7.61 1.91 17.22
C PRO A 314 6.30 1.13 17.15
N VAL A 315 6.34 -0.08 16.62
CA VAL A 315 5.19 -1.00 16.48
C VAL A 315 5.55 -2.40 17.00
N GLY A 316 4.76 -3.42 16.64
CA GLY A 316 5.06 -4.81 16.98
C GLY A 316 6.25 -5.38 16.20
N LEU A 317 6.49 -6.67 16.38
CA LEU A 317 7.65 -7.35 15.82
C LEU A 317 7.48 -7.65 14.34
N LEU A 318 8.47 -7.28 13.54
CA LEU A 318 8.56 -7.52 12.09
C LEU A 318 7.33 -6.97 11.34
N PRO A 319 7.06 -5.65 11.39
CA PRO A 319 5.94 -5.07 10.66
C PRO A 319 6.11 -5.29 9.16
N TRP A 320 5.03 -5.68 8.49
CA TRP A 320 5.05 -6.11 7.09
C TRP A 320 4.10 -5.28 6.23
N GLY A 321 2.79 -5.37 6.48
CA GLY A 321 1.75 -4.68 5.72
C GLY A 321 1.27 -3.42 6.42
N VAL A 322 0.74 -2.48 5.65
CA VAL A 322 0.09 -1.27 6.18
C VAL A 322 -1.12 -0.90 5.34
N ALA A 323 -2.23 -0.61 6.01
CA ALA A 323 -3.45 -0.07 5.41
C ALA A 323 -3.92 1.16 6.18
N ILE A 324 -4.50 2.15 5.49
CA ILE A 324 -5.01 3.38 6.09
C ILE A 324 -6.53 3.42 5.96
N SER A 325 -7.23 3.80 7.03
CA SER A 325 -8.68 3.98 7.01
C SER A 325 -9.10 4.99 5.92
N PRO A 326 -10.26 4.78 5.27
CA PRO A 326 -10.75 5.71 4.26
C PRO A 326 -11.22 7.05 4.85
N ASN A 327 -11.54 7.06 6.15
CA ASN A 327 -12.13 8.16 6.90
C ASN A 327 -11.38 8.40 8.21
#